data_AF-A0A6I5CK43-F1
#
_entry.id   AF-A0A6I5CK43-F1
#
_cell.length_a   1.000
_cell.length_b   1.000
_cell.length_c   1.000
_cell.angle_alpha   90.00
_cell.angle_beta   90.00
_cell.angle_gamma   90.00
#
_symmetry.space_group_name_H-M   'P 1'
#
loop_
_entity.id
_entity.type
_entity.pdbx_description
1 polymer ?
#
loop_
_entity_poly.entity_id
_entity_poly.type
_entity_poly.pdbx_seq_one_letter_code
_entity_poly.pdbx_strand_id
1 'polypeptide(L)'
;MLWVLLLLPAWVVAGVACTRLCLAAVRAAAEETRDPVVDRDHDLTLYEAAFLSGGPARVADVTLVAMARERRLLLAHTGWATVVDPCGRDEMERSVIGAIGPEGQSRIAPVRSATAAAEPVRGLAERLVHAGLAVPEDAPGASV
;
A
#
# COMPACT_ATOMS: atom_id res chain seq x y z
N MET A 1 55.51 28.51 -20.95
CA MET A 1 55.17 28.64 -19.51
C MET A 1 53.78 29.24 -19.27
N LEU A 2 53.31 30.20 -20.08
CA LEU A 2 51.95 30.80 -19.97
C LEU A 2 50.78 29.80 -20.15
N TRP A 3 50.95 28.77 -20.98
CA TRP A 3 49.92 27.75 -21.22
C TRP A 3 49.55 26.94 -19.98
N VAL A 4 50.53 26.63 -19.11
CA VAL A 4 50.30 25.89 -17.86
C VAL A 4 49.50 26.75 -16.87
N LEU A 5 49.74 28.07 -16.86
CA LEU A 5 48.98 29.04 -16.06
C LEU A 5 47.52 29.19 -16.52
N LEU A 6 47.21 28.89 -17.78
CA LEU A 6 45.84 28.89 -18.31
C LEU A 6 45.15 27.51 -18.18
N LEU A 7 45.93 26.42 -18.20
CA LEU A 7 45.41 25.05 -18.07
C LEU A 7 44.94 24.72 -16.65
N LEU A 8 45.69 25.18 -15.64
CA LEU A 8 45.36 25.01 -14.23
C LEU A 8 43.97 25.57 -13.85
N PRO A 9 43.63 26.85 -14.14
CA PRO A 9 42.31 27.39 -13.79
C PRO A 9 41.18 26.72 -14.57
N ALA A 10 41.40 26.32 -15.83
CA ALA A 10 40.40 25.59 -16.60
C ALA A 10 40.06 24.22 -15.98
N TRP A 11 41.09 23.49 -15.52
CA TRP A 11 40.91 22.21 -14.80
C TRP A 11 40.18 22.39 -13.47
N VAL A 12 40.53 23.44 -12.72
CA VAL A 12 39.86 23.76 -11.45
C VAL A 12 38.39 24.11 -11.69
N VAL A 13 38.07 24.93 -12.70
CA VAL A 13 36.69 25.29 -13.02
C VAL A 13 35.88 24.07 -13.45
N ALA A 14 36.44 23.19 -14.29
CA ALA A 14 35.78 21.96 -14.69
C ALA A 14 35.51 21.03 -13.50
N GLY A 15 36.50 20.87 -12.60
CA GLY A 15 36.35 20.09 -11.38
C GLY A 15 35.29 20.66 -10.44
N VAL A 16 35.26 21.99 -10.26
CA VAL A 16 34.26 22.66 -9.41
C VAL A 16 32.85 22.52 -10.00
N ALA A 17 32.69 22.67 -11.32
CA ALA A 17 31.41 22.51 -12.00
C ALA A 17 30.89 21.07 -11.88
N CYS A 18 31.75 20.07 -12.11
CA CYS A 18 31.41 18.66 -11.96
C CYS A 18 30.99 18.33 -10.52
N THR A 19 31.79 18.78 -9.54
CA THR A 19 31.47 18.55 -8.12
C THR A 19 30.16 19.23 -7.71
N ARG A 20 29.90 20.46 -8.19
CA ARG A 20 28.64 21.15 -7.93
C ARG A 20 27.44 20.45 -8.57
N LEU A 21 27.59 19.92 -9.78
CA LEU A 21 26.54 19.15 -10.44
C LEU A 21 26.26 17.85 -9.71
N CYS A 22 27.29 17.10 -9.31
CA CYS A 22 27.14 15.89 -8.50
C CYS A 22 26.47 16.19 -7.16
N LEU A 23 26.86 17.27 -6.48
CA LEU A 23 26.23 17.68 -5.22
C LEU A 23 24.78 18.12 -5.42
N ALA A 24 24.45 18.80 -6.52
CA ALA A 24 23.08 19.17 -6.85
C ALA A 24 22.21 17.93 -7.13
N ALA A 25 22.74 16.97 -7.90
CA ALA A 25 22.05 15.71 -8.18
C ALA A 25 21.83 14.87 -6.91
N VAL A 26 22.84 14.77 -6.03
CA VAL A 26 22.72 14.07 -4.74
C VAL A 26 21.75 14.78 -3.81
N ARG A 27 21.72 16.12 -3.80
CA ARG A 27 20.75 16.89 -2.99
C ARG A 27 19.32 16.72 -3.50
N ALA A 28 19.10 16.76 -4.81
CA ALA A 28 17.79 16.51 -5.40
C ALA A 28 17.30 15.09 -5.09
N ALA A 29 18.15 14.08 -5.23
CA ALA A 29 17.83 12.70 -4.85
C ALA A 29 17.58 12.55 -3.33
N ALA A 30 18.33 13.28 -2.49
CA ALA A 30 18.14 13.27 -1.04
C ALA A 30 16.87 14.02 -0.59
N GLU A 31 16.42 15.04 -1.35
CA GLU A 31 15.13 15.70 -1.14
C GLU A 31 13.97 14.79 -1.56
N GLU A 32 14.11 14.04 -2.66
CA GLU A 32 13.16 12.99 -3.07
C GLU A 32 13.10 11.83 -2.05
N THR A 33 14.21 11.55 -1.37
CA THR A 33 14.26 10.55 -0.28
C THR A 33 13.81 11.13 1.08
N ARG A 34 13.63 12.45 1.20
CA ARG A 34 13.21 13.13 2.44
C ARG A 34 11.71 13.33 2.57
N ASP A 35 10.92 12.81 1.63
CA ASP A 35 9.51 12.53 1.91
C ASP A 35 9.45 11.62 3.15
N PRO A 36 8.53 11.87 4.10
CA PRO A 36 8.69 11.46 5.48
C PRO A 36 8.91 9.96 5.52
N VAL A 37 10.09 9.60 6.00
CA VAL A 37 10.53 8.23 6.29
C VAL A 37 9.33 7.48 6.86
N VAL A 38 8.72 6.66 6.01
CA VAL A 38 8.03 5.44 6.46
C VAL A 38 9.06 4.77 7.33
N ASP A 39 8.73 4.73 8.62
CA ASP A 39 9.51 4.08 9.64
C ASP A 39 10.01 2.74 9.08
N ARG A 40 11.31 2.64 8.82
CA ARG A 40 11.88 1.42 8.22
C ARG A 40 11.79 0.21 9.16
N ASP A 41 11.18 0.40 10.33
CA ASP A 41 10.81 -0.59 11.34
C ASP A 41 9.29 -0.87 11.40
N HIS A 42 8.46 -0.27 10.54
CA HIS A 42 7.04 -0.64 10.44
C HIS A 42 6.91 -1.98 9.73
N ASP A 43 6.80 -3.04 10.52
CA ASP A 43 6.38 -4.36 10.03
C ASP A 43 5.02 -4.23 9.33
N LEU A 44 4.96 -4.66 8.07
CA LEU A 44 3.72 -4.63 7.28
C LEU A 44 2.62 -5.38 8.03
N THR A 45 1.51 -4.70 8.24
CA THR A 45 0.32 -5.36 8.81
C THR A 45 -0.18 -6.44 7.86
N LEU A 46 -0.93 -7.41 8.40
CA LEU A 46 -1.51 -8.49 7.60
C LEU A 46 -2.34 -7.96 6.41
N TYR A 47 -3.11 -6.88 6.61
CA TYR A 47 -3.94 -6.29 5.57
C TYR A 47 -3.10 -5.53 4.53
N GLU A 48 -2.04 -4.84 4.93
CA GLU A 48 -1.11 -4.18 3.99
C GLU A 48 -0.39 -5.21 3.12
N ALA A 49 0.14 -6.27 3.74
CA ALA A 49 0.77 -7.37 3.00
C ALA A 49 -0.23 -8.06 2.05
N ALA A 50 -1.47 -8.28 2.49
CA ALA A 50 -2.54 -8.80 1.66
C ALA A 50 -2.82 -7.89 0.46
N PHE A 51 -2.95 -6.58 0.68
CA PHE A 51 -3.18 -5.60 -0.37
C PHE A 51 -2.02 -5.58 -1.38
N LEU A 52 -0.77 -5.53 -0.92
CA LEU A 52 0.39 -5.52 -1.81
C LEU A 52 0.52 -6.83 -2.61
N SER A 53 0.05 -7.95 -2.07
CA SER A 53 0.12 -9.25 -2.75
C SER A 53 -1.00 -9.51 -3.77
N GLY A 54 -2.12 -8.78 -3.71
CA GLY A 54 -3.28 -9.10 -4.55
C GLY A 54 -4.42 -8.08 -4.54
N GLY A 55 -4.14 -6.86 -4.10
CA GLY A 55 -5.06 -5.74 -4.08
C GLY A 55 -6.22 -5.89 -3.09
N PRO A 56 -7.31 -5.12 -3.29
CA PRO A 56 -8.42 -5.03 -2.35
C PRO A 56 -9.18 -6.37 -2.19
N ALA A 57 -9.24 -7.18 -3.25
CA ALA A 57 -9.88 -8.49 -3.19
C ALA A 57 -9.15 -9.45 -2.24
N ARG A 58 -7.81 -9.39 -2.20
CA ARG A 58 -7.00 -10.24 -1.30
C ARG A 58 -7.16 -9.82 0.16
N VAL A 59 -7.33 -8.53 0.44
CA VAL A 59 -7.66 -8.05 1.79
C VAL A 59 -8.97 -8.66 2.27
N ALA A 60 -10.02 -8.62 1.45
CA ALA A 60 -11.31 -9.22 1.78
C ALA A 60 -11.22 -10.74 2.06
N ASP A 61 -10.47 -11.47 1.24
CA ASP A 61 -10.23 -12.92 1.44
C ASP A 61 -9.54 -13.20 2.77
N VAL A 62 -8.48 -12.44 3.08
CA VAL A 62 -7.72 -12.64 4.31
C VAL A 62 -8.56 -12.31 5.53
N THR A 63 -9.37 -11.25 5.51
CA THR A 63 -10.31 -10.92 6.59
C THR A 63 -11.34 -12.04 6.80
N LEU A 64 -11.95 -12.54 5.73
CA LEU A 64 -12.92 -13.66 5.80
C LEU A 64 -12.29 -14.92 6.42
N VAL A 65 -11.09 -15.29 5.96
CA VAL A 65 -10.38 -16.48 6.44
C VAL A 65 -9.90 -16.29 7.89
N ALA A 66 -9.41 -15.11 8.26
CA ALA A 66 -8.99 -14.80 9.63
C ALA A 66 -10.17 -14.95 10.60
N MET A 67 -11.31 -14.31 10.30
CA MET A 67 -12.52 -14.44 11.11
C MET A 67 -13.03 -15.88 11.16
N ALA A 68 -12.93 -16.64 10.08
CA ALA A 68 -13.34 -18.05 10.06
C ALA A 68 -12.44 -18.93 10.94
N ARG A 69 -11.11 -18.70 10.90
CA ARG A 69 -10.14 -19.41 11.75
C ARG A 69 -10.38 -19.12 13.24
N GLU A 70 -10.82 -17.91 13.56
CA GLU A 70 -11.21 -17.51 14.91
C GLU A 70 -12.61 -17.94 15.32
N ARG A 71 -13.32 -18.69 14.47
CA ARG A 71 -14.71 -19.17 14.68
C ARG A 71 -15.75 -18.06 14.83
N ARG A 72 -15.48 -16.91 14.21
CA ARG A 72 -16.38 -15.74 14.21
C ARG A 72 -17.20 -15.63 12.94
N LEU A 73 -16.75 -16.31 11.88
CA LEU A 73 -17.53 -16.63 10.70
C LEU A 73 -17.55 -18.15 10.47
N LEU A 74 -18.66 -18.64 9.93
CA LEU A 74 -18.74 -19.96 9.33
C LEU A 74 -18.76 -19.79 7.81
N LEU A 75 -17.74 -20.33 7.14
CA LEU A 75 -17.68 -20.40 5.68
C LEU A 75 -18.12 -21.79 5.25
N ALA A 76 -19.34 -21.90 4.74
CA ALA A 76 -19.91 -23.14 4.28
C ALA A 76 -19.30 -23.54 2.91
N HIS A 77 -19.08 -24.83 2.71
CA HIS A 77 -18.63 -25.40 1.43
C HIS A 77 -19.60 -25.11 0.26
N THR A 78 -20.84 -24.72 0.57
CA THR A 78 -21.87 -24.30 -0.39
C THR A 78 -21.73 -22.85 -0.85
N GLY A 79 -20.71 -22.12 -0.39
CA GLY A 79 -20.43 -20.74 -0.78
C GLY A 79 -21.19 -19.68 0.03
N TRP A 80 -21.57 -20.01 1.27
CA TRP A 80 -22.23 -19.10 2.21
C TRP A 80 -21.29 -18.70 3.35
N ALA A 81 -21.38 -17.45 3.77
CA ALA A 81 -20.79 -16.94 5.00
C ALA A 81 -21.90 -16.67 6.01
N THR A 82 -21.74 -17.17 7.23
CA THR A 82 -22.66 -16.94 8.35
C THR A 82 -21.88 -16.29 9.49
N VAL A 83 -22.41 -15.21 10.04
CA VAL A 83 -21.85 -14.52 11.21
C VAL A 83 -22.17 -15.34 12.46
N VAL A 84 -21.11 -15.74 13.17
CA VAL A 84 -21.21 -16.44 14.46
C VAL A 84 -21.06 -15.44 15.60
N ASP A 85 -20.16 -14.48 15.45
CA ASP A 85 -19.93 -13.39 16.40
C ASP A 85 -20.05 -12.03 15.66
N PRO A 86 -21.08 -11.21 15.96
CA PRO A 86 -21.33 -9.94 15.27
C PRO A 86 -20.45 -8.79 15.76
N CYS A 87 -19.59 -9.00 16.77
CA CYS A 87 -18.72 -7.96 17.31
C CYS A 87 -17.43 -7.85 16.49
N GLY A 88 -17.37 -6.99 15.48
CA GLY A 88 -16.15 -6.72 14.71
C GLY A 88 -15.09 -6.00 15.54
N ARG A 89 -13.86 -6.54 15.59
CA ARG A 89 -12.74 -6.03 16.40
C ARG A 89 -12.01 -4.88 15.72
N ASP A 90 -11.95 -4.93 14.39
CA ASP A 90 -11.35 -3.88 13.58
C ASP A 90 -12.32 -3.39 12.49
N GLU A 91 -11.87 -2.43 11.69
CA GLU A 91 -12.66 -1.87 10.60
C GLU A 91 -12.93 -2.83 9.45
N MET A 92 -11.99 -3.72 9.14
CA MET A 92 -12.12 -4.71 8.06
C MET A 92 -13.18 -5.75 8.41
N GLU A 93 -13.14 -6.26 9.64
CA GLU A 93 -14.13 -7.20 10.14
C GLU A 93 -15.53 -6.57 10.21
N ARG A 94 -15.62 -5.31 10.65
CA ARG A 94 -16.90 -4.57 10.64
C ARG A 94 -17.43 -4.41 9.22
N SER A 95 -16.57 -4.19 8.23
CA SER A 95 -16.97 -4.17 6.82
C SER A 95 -17.47 -5.52 6.32
N VAL A 96 -16.87 -6.64 6.74
CA VAL A 96 -17.37 -7.99 6.41
C VAL A 96 -18.75 -8.23 7.03
N ILE A 97 -18.91 -7.95 8.32
CA ILE A 97 -20.18 -8.14 9.04
C ILE A 97 -21.27 -7.25 8.42
N GLY A 98 -20.94 -5.99 8.12
CA GLY A 98 -21.85 -5.08 7.42
C GLY A 98 -22.23 -5.56 6.02
N ALA A 99 -21.28 -6.13 5.28
CA ALA A 99 -21.53 -6.69 3.94
C ALA A 99 -22.39 -7.96 3.95
N ILE A 100 -22.34 -8.75 5.02
CA ILE A 100 -23.25 -9.89 5.22
C ILE A 100 -24.67 -9.40 5.54
N GLY A 101 -24.77 -8.30 6.29
CA GLY A 101 -26.05 -7.67 6.61
C GLY A 101 -26.77 -8.28 7.82
N PRO A 102 -27.95 -7.74 8.17
CA PRO A 102 -28.65 -8.05 9.43
C PRO A 102 -29.19 -9.49 9.50
N GLU A 103 -29.38 -10.14 8.34
CA GLU A 103 -29.81 -11.55 8.26
C GLU A 103 -28.74 -12.53 8.78
N GLY A 104 -27.51 -12.05 9.01
CA GLY A 104 -26.43 -12.85 9.57
C GLY A 104 -25.86 -13.91 8.62
N GLN A 105 -26.37 -14.02 7.39
CA GLN A 105 -25.86 -14.93 6.36
C GLN A 105 -25.95 -14.33 4.96
N SER A 106 -24.94 -14.58 4.14
CA SER A 106 -24.90 -14.12 2.75
C SER A 106 -23.96 -14.98 1.90
N ARG A 107 -24.06 -14.89 0.58
CA ARG A 107 -23.16 -15.57 -0.35
C ARG A 107 -21.75 -14.97 -0.22
N ILE A 108 -20.70 -15.79 -0.25
CA ILE A 108 -19.31 -15.33 -0.08
C ILE A 108 -18.90 -14.37 -1.21
N ALA A 109 -19.29 -14.64 -2.46
CA ALA A 109 -18.90 -13.82 -3.60
C ALA A 109 -19.32 -12.33 -3.50
N PRO A 110 -20.60 -11.98 -3.25
CA PRO A 110 -20.99 -10.58 -3.07
C PRO A 110 -20.40 -9.95 -1.82
N VAL A 111 -20.26 -10.71 -0.71
CA VAL A 111 -19.58 -10.22 0.50
C VAL A 111 -18.14 -9.83 0.18
N ARG A 112 -17.39 -10.70 -0.53
CA ARG A 112 -16.01 -10.42 -0.94
C ARG A 112 -15.92 -9.13 -1.76
N SER A 113 -16.79 -8.96 -2.76
CA SER A 113 -16.78 -7.74 -3.59
C SER A 113 -17.16 -6.48 -2.80
N ALA A 114 -18.14 -6.58 -1.91
CA ALA A 114 -18.59 -5.45 -1.09
C ALA A 114 -17.52 -5.05 -0.07
N THR A 115 -16.86 -6.01 0.57
CA THR A 115 -15.75 -5.75 1.48
C THR A 115 -14.54 -5.17 0.75
N ALA A 116 -14.19 -5.67 -0.44
CA ALA A 116 -13.09 -5.13 -1.24
C ALA A 116 -13.33 -3.67 -1.67
N ALA A 117 -14.59 -3.29 -1.88
CA ALA A 117 -15.00 -1.92 -2.21
C ALA A 117 -15.27 -1.05 -0.97
N ALA A 118 -15.07 -1.56 0.24
CA ALA A 118 -15.42 -0.85 1.46
C ALA A 118 -14.43 0.28 1.77
N GLU A 119 -14.92 1.29 2.47
CA GLU A 119 -14.15 2.48 2.82
C GLU A 119 -12.84 2.19 3.57
N PRO A 120 -12.78 1.25 4.53
CA PRO A 120 -11.52 0.88 5.17
C PRO A 120 -10.45 0.36 4.21
N VAL A 121 -10.85 -0.37 3.16
CA VAL A 121 -9.92 -0.89 2.14
C VAL A 121 -9.43 0.24 1.23
N ARG A 122 -10.28 1.23 0.90
CA ARG A 122 -9.85 2.43 0.19
C ARG A 122 -8.87 3.26 1.02
N GLY A 123 -9.18 3.50 2.29
CA GLY A 123 -8.29 4.22 3.20
C GLY A 123 -6.96 3.49 3.39
N LEU A 124 -6.94 2.15 3.39
CA LEU A 124 -5.72 1.35 3.36
C LEU A 124 -4.90 1.60 2.09
N ALA A 125 -5.55 1.57 0.92
CA ALA A 125 -4.91 1.83 -0.37
C ALA A 125 -4.30 3.24 -0.42
N GLU A 126 -5.05 4.25 0.02
CA GLU A 126 -4.58 5.65 0.09
C GLU A 126 -3.35 5.80 0.99
N ARG A 127 -3.33 5.15 2.16
CA ARG A 127 -2.15 5.14 3.04
C ARG A 127 -0.95 4.47 2.38
N LEU A 128 -1.16 3.35 1.69
CA LEU A 128 -0.08 2.66 0.98
C LEU A 128 0.47 3.50 -0.17
N VAL A 129 -0.39 4.23 -0.90
CA VAL A 129 0.01 5.19 -1.92
C VAL A 129 0.80 6.33 -1.31
N HIS A 130 0.32 6.92 -0.21
CA HIS A 130 1.02 7.99 0.49
C HIS A 130 2.38 7.55 1.06
N ALA A 131 2.50 6.28 1.45
CA ALA A 131 3.75 5.66 1.87
C ALA A 131 4.68 5.27 0.71
N GLY A 132 4.28 5.49 -0.55
CA GLY A 132 5.05 5.09 -1.74
C GLY A 132 5.12 3.58 -1.96
N LEU A 133 4.27 2.80 -1.29
CA LEU A 133 4.24 1.32 -1.39
C LEU A 133 3.28 0.82 -2.48
N ALA A 134 2.32 1.64 -2.91
CA ALA A 134 1.36 1.32 -3.96
C ALA A 134 1.23 2.47 -4.97
N VAL A 135 0.79 2.15 -6.19
CA VAL A 135 0.52 3.13 -7.25
C VAL A 135 -0.97 3.49 -7.22
N PRO A 136 -1.37 4.77 -7.41
CA PRO A 136 -2.78 5.13 -7.55
C PRO A 136 -3.44 4.38 -8.71
N GLU A 137 -4.61 3.81 -8.47
CA GLU A 137 -5.40 3.08 -9.48
C GLU A 137 -5.79 3.98 -10.67
N ASP A 138 -5.89 5.30 -10.46
CA ASP A 138 -6.23 6.28 -11.51
C ASP A 138 -5.02 6.70 -12.38
N ALA A 139 -3.85 6.06 -12.20
CA ALA A 139 -2.70 6.32 -13.06
C ALA A 139 -3.01 5.85 -14.50
N PRO A 140 -3.00 6.75 -15.50
CA PRO A 140 -3.31 6.39 -16.88
C PRO A 140 -2.19 5.53 -17.45
N GLY A 141 -2.33 4.21 -17.34
CA GLY A 141 -1.34 3.25 -17.86
C GLY A 141 -1.61 1.76 -17.58
N ALA A 142 -2.55 1.41 -16.70
CA ALA A 142 -2.82 0.01 -16.33
C ALA A 142 -4.19 -0.47 -16.83
N SER A 143 -4.38 -0.50 -18.16
CA SER A 143 -5.41 -1.33 -18.78
C SER A 143 -4.73 -2.30 -19.75
N VAL A 144 -4.57 -3.54 -19.30
CA VAL A 144 -4.20 -4.70 -20.13
C VAL A 144 -5.40 -5.62 -20.20
#